data_AF-A0A853CMR9-F1
#
_entry.id   AF-A0A853CMR9-F1
#
_cell.length_a   1.000
_cell.length_b   1.000
_cell.length_c   1.000
_cell.angle_alpha   90.00
_cell.angle_beta   90.00
_cell.angle_gamma   90.00
#
_symmetry.space_group_name_H-M   'P 1'
#
loop_
_entity.id
_entity.type
_entity.pdbx_description
1 polymer ?
#
loop_
_entity_poly.entity_id
_entity_poly.type
_entity_poly.pdbx_seq_one_letter_code
_entity_poly.pdbx_strand_id
1 'polypeptide(L)'
;MRSRSRPEWLGGDDLEAEVLPAVSTSSQAFAAILDDLVRAVDAPDLSGLRLGLDEPDPGAVAVPTPSPSADPSEGASSALPEAVEGAHVPFDAAPGGEGAHATPPETARDGVLRRAAPARLRGKGDLTLVVGLGSDAADAARVLAASVDAEVLPVGDRREALAARAEGVRQERPIVGVVELPRVDAVPALAAALASIAPDQVWAAVDASRKLDDTAVWVRAVDAVLAVDGLAARNGALTATPWAVGALGLPLLWLDTPPAG
;
A
#
# COMPACT_ATOMS: atom_id res chain seq x y z
N MET A 1 -45.24 -7.85 -53.34
CA MET A 1 -45.81 -6.80 -52.46
C MET A 1 -45.35 -7.12 -51.03
N ARG A 2 -44.51 -6.37 -50.32
CA ARG A 2 -44.01 -5.00 -50.43
C ARG A 2 -42.50 -5.02 -50.14
N SER A 3 -41.72 -4.49 -51.09
CA SER A 3 -40.32 -4.13 -50.93
C SER A 3 -40.19 -3.03 -49.87
N ARG A 4 -39.18 -3.13 -48.99
CA ARG A 4 -38.68 -1.98 -48.24
C ARG A 4 -37.23 -1.76 -48.61
N SER A 5 -37.02 -0.55 -49.10
CA SER A 5 -35.85 -0.06 -49.81
C SER A 5 -34.64 0.06 -48.91
N ARG A 6 -33.50 -0.28 -49.49
CA ARG A 6 -32.14 -0.08 -48.99
C ARG A 6 -31.82 1.43 -49.05
N PRO A 7 -31.25 2.05 -48.00
CA PRO A 7 -30.84 3.44 -48.05
C PRO A 7 -29.64 3.63 -49.00
N GLU A 8 -29.80 4.51 -49.97
CA GLU A 8 -28.84 4.90 -51.02
C GLU A 8 -27.89 6.00 -50.51
N TRP A 9 -26.96 5.66 -49.62
CA TRP A 9 -25.91 6.61 -49.15
C TRP A 9 -24.49 6.17 -49.52
N LEU A 10 -24.31 5.65 -50.73
CA LEU A 10 -23.00 5.60 -51.39
C LEU A 10 -23.16 6.14 -52.81
N GLY A 11 -22.59 7.33 -53.05
CA GLY A 11 -22.47 7.93 -54.38
C GLY A 11 -22.08 9.39 -54.30
N GLY A 12 -20.78 9.67 -54.31
CA GLY A 12 -20.24 11.03 -54.43
C GLY A 12 -18.75 11.07 -54.08
N ASP A 13 -17.91 10.68 -55.05
CA ASP A 13 -16.47 10.95 -55.07
C ASP A 13 -16.20 12.48 -55.07
N ASP A 14 -14.99 12.81 -54.60
CA ASP A 14 -14.27 14.07 -54.77
C ASP A 14 -14.82 15.32 -54.07
N LEU A 15 -14.44 15.50 -52.79
CA LEU A 15 -13.92 16.79 -52.30
C LEU A 15 -12.89 16.55 -51.20
N GLU A 16 -11.66 16.97 -51.53
CA GLU A 16 -10.62 17.43 -50.60
C GLU A 16 -9.90 16.35 -49.79
N ALA A 17 -8.72 16.00 -50.30
CA ALA A 17 -7.60 15.54 -49.51
C ALA A 17 -7.36 16.50 -48.34
N GLU A 18 -7.97 16.20 -47.20
CA GLU A 18 -7.59 16.76 -45.91
C GLU A 18 -6.19 16.21 -45.62
N VAL A 19 -5.19 16.96 -46.09
CA VAL A 19 -3.79 16.81 -45.73
C VAL A 19 -3.72 17.06 -44.24
N LEU A 20 -3.86 16.00 -43.45
CA LEU A 20 -3.42 16.00 -42.06
C LEU A 20 -1.96 16.44 -42.10
N PRO A 21 -1.55 17.54 -41.42
CA PRO A 21 -0.15 17.89 -41.34
C PRO A 21 0.55 16.69 -40.73
N ALA A 22 1.41 16.04 -41.52
CA ALA A 22 2.35 15.07 -40.99
C ALA A 22 3.16 15.82 -39.93
N VAL A 23 2.86 15.56 -38.66
CA VAL A 23 3.69 16.02 -37.54
C VAL A 23 4.95 15.17 -37.60
N SER A 24 5.84 15.56 -38.50
CA SER A 24 7.16 14.98 -38.63
C SER A 24 7.96 15.44 -37.42
N THR A 25 8.39 14.48 -36.60
CA THR A 25 9.29 14.70 -35.45
C THR A 25 10.68 15.21 -35.87
N SER A 26 10.92 15.37 -37.18
CA SER A 26 12.14 15.93 -37.76
C SER A 26 12.09 17.45 -38.00
N SER A 27 11.07 18.16 -37.50
CA SER A 27 10.91 19.59 -37.75
C SER A 27 11.92 20.40 -36.93
N GLN A 28 12.67 21.30 -37.60
CA GLN A 28 13.64 22.22 -36.96
C GLN A 28 13.04 23.05 -35.82
N ALA A 29 11.73 23.34 -35.87
CA ALA A 29 11.03 24.05 -34.81
C ALA A 29 10.99 23.25 -33.50
N PHE A 30 10.90 21.92 -33.56
CA PHE A 30 10.92 21.05 -32.39
C PHE A 30 12.35 20.94 -31.81
N ALA A 31 13.37 20.91 -32.68
CA ALA A 31 14.77 20.95 -32.25
C ALA A 31 15.11 22.25 -31.52
N ALA A 32 14.58 23.40 -31.97
CA ALA A 32 14.78 24.68 -31.29
C ALA A 32 14.12 24.70 -29.89
N ILE A 33 12.97 24.06 -29.71
CA ILE A 33 12.29 23.95 -28.41
C ILE A 33 13.09 23.05 -27.46
N LEU A 34 13.64 21.92 -27.93
CA LEU A 34 14.49 21.05 -27.11
C LEU A 34 15.80 21.73 -26.72
N ASP A 35 16.41 22.49 -27.63
CA ASP A 35 17.64 23.26 -27.35
C ASP A 35 17.38 24.36 -26.29
N ASP A 36 16.24 25.06 -26.38
CA ASP A 36 15.85 26.07 -25.39
C ASP A 36 15.55 25.44 -24.01
N LEU A 37 14.95 24.25 -23.98
CA LEU A 37 14.64 23.53 -22.73
C LEU A 37 15.90 22.98 -22.05
N VAL A 38 16.87 22.49 -22.82
CA VAL A 38 18.19 22.08 -22.30
C VAL A 38 18.97 23.30 -21.80
N ARG A 39 18.90 24.43 -22.51
CA ARG A 39 19.55 25.69 -22.12
C ARG A 39 18.95 26.31 -20.87
N ALA A 40 17.66 26.10 -20.61
CA ALA A 40 17.00 26.53 -19.38
C ALA A 40 17.38 25.69 -18.15
N VAL A 41 17.77 24.42 -18.35
CA VAL A 41 18.20 23.51 -17.26
C VAL A 41 19.66 23.76 -16.84
N ASP A 42 20.49 24.29 -17.73
CA ASP A 42 21.92 24.59 -17.50
C ASP A 42 22.21 26.01 -16.98
N ALA A 43 21.21 26.76 -16.48
CA ALA A 43 21.43 28.04 -15.83
C ALA A 43 21.63 27.86 -14.31
N PRO A 44 22.86 28.00 -13.76
CA PRO A 44 23.07 28.05 -12.33
C PRO A 44 22.73 29.44 -11.80
N ASP A 45 21.46 29.69 -11.48
CA ASP A 45 21.11 30.84 -10.64
C ASP A 45 21.17 30.46 -9.15
N LEU A 46 22.39 30.35 -8.64
CA LEU A 46 22.71 30.38 -7.21
C LEU A 46 23.74 31.48 -6.92
N SER A 47 23.52 32.68 -7.45
CA SER A 47 24.38 33.85 -7.23
C SER A 47 23.69 34.97 -6.45
N GLY A 48 22.75 34.61 -5.56
CA GLY A 48 21.83 35.57 -4.93
C GLY A 48 22.02 35.87 -3.44
N LEU A 49 22.93 35.24 -2.70
CA LEU A 49 23.16 35.55 -1.28
C LEU A 49 24.64 35.46 -0.89
N ARG A 50 25.42 36.47 -1.28
CA ARG A 50 26.70 36.81 -0.65
C ARG A 50 26.61 38.18 0.04
N LEU A 51 26.45 38.13 1.35
CA LEU A 51 26.91 39.13 2.32
C LEU A 51 27.54 38.25 3.42
N GLY A 52 28.85 38.01 3.44
CA GLY A 52 29.87 39.00 3.71
C GLY A 52 30.31 38.81 5.16
N LEU A 53 31.50 38.24 5.35
CA LEU A 53 32.49 38.51 6.40
C LEU A 53 33.38 37.29 6.70
N ASP A 54 34.68 37.59 6.70
CA ASP A 54 35.85 36.88 7.24
C ASP A 54 36.25 35.49 6.73
N GLU A 55 37.39 35.52 6.04
CA GLU A 55 38.37 34.45 5.95
C GLU A 55 39.13 34.34 7.29
N PRO A 56 39.34 33.12 7.82
CA PRO A 56 40.56 32.86 8.57
C PRO A 56 41.29 31.58 8.14
N ASP A 57 42.58 31.78 7.87
CA ASP A 57 43.78 30.96 8.11
C ASP A 57 43.65 29.44 8.39
N PRO A 58 44.36 28.55 7.65
CA PRO A 58 44.42 27.11 7.92
C PRO A 58 45.35 26.78 9.10
N GLY A 59 44.78 26.70 10.31
CA GLY A 59 45.51 26.33 11.53
C GLY A 59 44.71 25.47 12.51
N ALA A 60 44.92 24.15 12.43
CA ALA A 60 44.81 23.13 13.49
C ALA A 60 43.96 23.41 14.75
N VAL A 61 42.84 22.70 14.94
CA VAL A 61 42.29 22.31 16.26
C VAL A 61 41.44 21.04 16.07
N ALA A 62 41.93 19.87 16.46
CA ALA A 62 41.73 19.19 17.76
C ALA A 62 40.30 18.64 17.98
N VAL A 63 40.27 17.32 18.15
CA VAL A 63 39.14 16.46 18.50
C VAL A 63 38.64 16.77 19.91
N PRO A 64 37.33 16.93 20.17
CA PRO A 64 36.80 16.84 21.52
C PRO A 64 36.27 15.43 21.82
N THR A 65 36.94 14.83 22.79
CA THR A 65 36.64 13.62 23.56
C THR A 65 35.32 13.75 24.35
N PRO A 66 34.54 12.67 24.55
CA PRO A 66 33.43 12.68 25.50
C PRO A 66 33.95 12.57 26.95
N SER A 67 33.50 13.47 27.82
CA SER A 67 33.68 13.34 29.27
C SER A 67 32.54 12.51 29.89
N PRO A 68 32.85 11.44 30.62
CA PRO A 68 31.91 10.74 31.50
C PRO A 68 31.84 11.44 32.87
N SER A 69 30.68 11.40 33.52
CA SER A 69 30.55 11.71 34.95
C SER A 69 29.84 10.56 35.65
N ALA A 70 30.39 10.23 36.81
CA ALA A 70 30.30 8.97 37.52
C ALA A 70 29.04 8.83 38.42
N ASP A 71 28.69 7.56 38.65
CA ASP A 71 28.10 6.96 39.88
C ASP A 71 28.84 7.40 41.17
N PRO A 72 28.38 7.15 42.43
CA PRO A 72 27.55 6.01 42.89
C PRO A 72 26.59 6.26 44.09
N SER A 73 25.69 5.30 44.38
CA SER A 73 25.59 4.64 45.71
C SER A 73 24.32 3.80 45.85
N GLU A 74 24.54 2.50 46.03
CA GLU A 74 23.61 1.55 46.62
C GLU A 74 23.36 1.88 48.11
N GLY A 75 22.14 1.62 48.57
CA GLY A 75 21.74 1.75 49.95
C GLY A 75 20.38 1.11 50.19
N ALA A 76 20.35 -0.22 50.19
CA ALA A 76 19.22 -0.99 50.69
C ALA A 76 19.04 -0.73 52.20
N SER A 77 17.82 -0.39 52.63
CA SER A 77 17.38 -0.74 53.97
C SER A 77 15.85 -0.73 54.08
N SER A 78 15.34 -1.87 54.56
CA SER A 78 13.99 -2.14 55.01
C SER A 78 13.36 -1.02 55.83
N ALA A 79 12.07 -0.74 55.56
CA ALA A 79 11.09 -0.47 56.60
C ALA A 79 9.67 -0.75 56.07
N LEU A 80 9.04 -1.78 56.64
CA LEU A 80 7.59 -1.93 56.69
C LEU A 80 6.96 -0.74 57.43
N PRO A 81 5.72 -0.38 57.09
CA PRO A 81 4.75 -0.24 58.17
C PRO A 81 3.42 -0.95 57.89
N GLU A 82 2.80 -1.27 59.02
CA GLU A 82 1.59 -2.04 59.23
C GLU A 82 0.32 -1.40 58.65
N ALA A 83 -0.64 -2.30 58.42
CA ALA A 83 -2.08 -2.16 58.65
C ALA A 83 -2.70 -0.76 58.55
N VAL A 84 -3.50 -0.58 57.49
CA VAL A 84 -4.75 0.17 57.62
C VAL A 84 -5.90 -0.68 57.11
N GLU A 85 -6.59 -1.22 58.10
CA GLU A 85 -7.93 -1.77 58.09
C GLU A 85 -8.94 -0.76 57.56
N GLY A 86 -9.87 -1.21 56.71
CA GLY A 86 -11.13 -0.51 56.46
C GLY A 86 -11.37 -0.08 55.01
N ALA A 87 -11.96 -0.98 54.22
CA ALA A 87 -13.05 -0.64 53.28
C ALA A 87 -13.64 -1.93 52.67
N HIS A 88 -14.43 -2.66 53.44
CA HIS A 88 -15.45 -3.54 52.85
C HIS A 88 -16.51 -2.67 52.20
N VAL A 89 -16.40 -2.48 50.89
CA VAL A 89 -17.54 -2.03 50.06
C VAL A 89 -18.34 -3.28 49.66
N PRO A 90 -19.62 -3.39 50.06
CA PRO A 90 -20.47 -4.47 49.61
C PRO A 90 -20.82 -4.23 48.14
N PHE A 91 -20.33 -5.09 47.24
CA PHE A 91 -20.90 -5.19 45.90
C PHE A 91 -22.21 -5.97 46.04
N ASP A 92 -23.30 -5.23 45.95
CA ASP A 92 -24.67 -5.75 45.97
C ASP A 92 -24.84 -6.73 44.80
N ALA A 93 -25.03 -8.01 45.15
CA ALA A 93 -25.27 -9.08 44.22
C ALA A 93 -26.73 -9.05 43.77
N ALA A 94 -26.99 -8.44 42.62
CA ALA A 94 -28.24 -8.65 41.90
C ALA A 94 -28.21 -10.00 41.14
N PRO A 95 -29.33 -10.73 41.09
CA PRO A 95 -29.37 -12.10 40.58
C PRO A 95 -29.60 -12.15 39.07
N GLY A 96 -29.06 -13.20 38.44
CA GLY A 96 -29.68 -13.87 37.29
C GLY A 96 -29.73 -13.09 35.98
N GLY A 97 -28.63 -13.12 35.24
CA GLY A 97 -28.63 -12.95 33.79
C GLY A 97 -27.60 -13.88 33.21
N GLU A 98 -28.04 -15.04 32.70
CA GLU A 98 -27.22 -15.93 31.90
C GLU A 98 -26.60 -15.12 30.75
N GLY A 99 -25.35 -14.71 30.95
CA GLY A 99 -24.49 -14.21 29.90
C GLY A 99 -24.16 -15.38 28.98
N ALA A 100 -25.12 -15.73 28.13
CA ALA A 100 -24.87 -16.52 26.95
C ALA A 100 -23.66 -15.88 26.26
N HIS A 101 -22.56 -16.63 26.20
CA HIS A 101 -21.56 -16.42 25.17
C HIS A 101 -22.30 -16.54 23.84
N ALA A 102 -22.78 -15.39 23.35
CA ALA A 102 -23.40 -15.27 22.05
C ALA A 102 -22.33 -15.68 21.05
N THR A 103 -22.41 -16.93 20.66
CA THR A 103 -21.69 -17.43 19.50
C THR A 103 -22.10 -16.51 18.35
N PRO A 104 -21.16 -15.86 17.63
CA PRO A 104 -21.52 -14.99 16.53
C PRO A 104 -22.46 -15.73 15.58
N PRO A 105 -23.55 -15.10 15.11
CA PRO A 105 -24.52 -15.79 14.29
C PRO A 105 -23.84 -16.29 13.02
N GLU A 106 -24.12 -17.54 12.66
CA GLU A 106 -23.57 -18.27 11.50
C GLU A 106 -23.75 -17.50 10.18
N THR A 107 -24.72 -16.58 10.13
CA THR A 107 -24.95 -15.63 9.04
C THR A 107 -23.79 -14.66 8.78
N ALA A 108 -22.97 -14.33 9.79
CA ALA A 108 -21.76 -13.54 9.58
C ALA A 108 -20.67 -14.35 8.85
N ARG A 109 -20.65 -15.68 8.99
CA ARG A 109 -19.74 -16.56 8.24
C ARG A 109 -20.14 -16.64 6.77
N ASP A 110 -21.45 -16.70 6.49
CA ASP A 110 -21.99 -16.80 5.13
C ASP A 110 -21.83 -15.52 4.30
N GLY A 111 -21.90 -14.33 4.90
CA GLY A 111 -21.85 -13.06 4.16
C GLY A 111 -20.49 -12.79 3.52
N VAL A 112 -19.40 -13.16 4.20
CA VAL A 112 -18.01 -12.97 3.77
C VAL A 112 -17.62 -13.94 2.65
N LEU A 113 -18.25 -15.12 2.63
CA LEU A 113 -17.99 -16.19 1.64
C LEU A 113 -18.76 -16.02 0.32
N ARG A 114 -19.70 -15.07 0.20
CA ARG A 114 -20.59 -14.99 -0.98
C ARG A 114 -19.96 -14.36 -2.22
N ARG A 115 -18.96 -13.48 -2.07
CA ARG A 115 -18.23 -12.95 -3.23
C ARG A 115 -17.00 -13.81 -3.46
N ALA A 116 -17.02 -14.60 -4.53
CA ALA A 116 -15.86 -15.40 -4.91
C ALA A 116 -14.65 -14.47 -5.07
N ALA A 117 -13.55 -14.85 -4.43
CA ALA A 117 -12.30 -14.13 -4.56
C ALA A 117 -11.83 -14.14 -6.03
N PRO A 118 -11.29 -13.03 -6.54
CA PRO A 118 -10.83 -12.96 -7.92
C PRO A 118 -9.71 -13.97 -8.17
N ALA A 119 -9.65 -14.47 -9.40
CA ALA A 119 -8.58 -15.36 -9.82
C ALA A 119 -7.24 -14.61 -9.73
N ARG A 120 -6.21 -15.32 -9.27
CA ARG A 120 -4.85 -14.76 -9.20
C ARG A 120 -4.26 -14.71 -10.60
N LEU A 121 -3.59 -13.60 -10.91
CA LEU A 121 -2.95 -13.39 -12.20
C LEU A 121 -1.73 -14.31 -12.35
N ARG A 122 -1.51 -14.79 -13.58
CA ARG A 122 -0.42 -15.72 -13.94
C ARG A 122 0.30 -15.33 -15.23
N GLY A 123 -0.12 -14.23 -15.87
CA GLY A 123 0.50 -13.74 -17.09
C GLY A 123 1.92 -13.23 -16.84
N LYS A 124 2.75 -13.30 -17.87
CA LYS A 124 4.15 -12.86 -17.81
C LYS A 124 4.19 -11.34 -17.64
N GLY A 125 4.84 -10.86 -16.58
CA GLY A 125 4.87 -9.43 -16.27
C GLY A 125 3.56 -8.84 -15.75
N ASP A 126 2.54 -9.67 -15.45
CA ASP A 126 1.37 -9.23 -14.69
C ASP A 126 1.86 -8.79 -13.29
N LEU A 127 1.40 -7.61 -12.84
CA LEU A 127 1.76 -7.03 -11.56
C LEU A 127 0.58 -7.11 -10.60
N THR A 128 0.69 -8.02 -9.64
CA THR A 128 -0.21 -8.09 -8.48
C THR A 128 0.41 -7.31 -7.32
N LEU A 129 -0.25 -6.26 -6.82
CA LEU A 129 0.25 -5.47 -5.69
C LEU A 129 -0.37 -5.97 -4.37
N VAL A 130 0.46 -6.18 -3.36
CA VAL A 130 0.05 -6.51 -2.00
C VAL A 130 0.38 -5.34 -1.09
N VAL A 131 -0.65 -4.76 -0.48
CA VAL A 131 -0.54 -3.61 0.43
C VAL A 131 -0.93 -4.03 1.84
N GLY A 132 -0.12 -3.69 2.84
CA GLY A 132 -0.40 -4.05 4.24
C GLY A 132 0.45 -3.26 5.21
N LEU A 133 0.14 -3.37 6.51
CA LEU A 133 0.90 -2.66 7.55
C LEU A 133 2.17 -3.43 7.91
N GLY A 134 3.33 -2.77 7.79
CA GLY A 134 4.62 -3.38 8.06
C GLY A 134 4.81 -4.72 7.33
N SER A 135 5.31 -5.74 8.05
CA SER A 135 5.62 -7.05 7.50
C SER A 135 4.40 -7.86 7.01
N ASP A 136 3.17 -7.45 7.33
CA ASP A 136 1.97 -8.17 6.90
C ASP A 136 1.86 -8.21 5.36
N ALA A 137 2.30 -7.16 4.68
CA ALA A 137 2.32 -7.10 3.22
C ALA A 137 3.30 -8.13 2.62
N ALA A 138 4.54 -8.13 3.10
CA ALA A 138 5.58 -9.05 2.62
C ALA A 138 5.23 -10.52 2.90
N ASP A 139 4.63 -10.80 4.06
CA ASP A 139 4.23 -12.15 4.44
C ASP A 139 3.11 -12.68 3.52
N ALA A 140 2.08 -11.87 3.27
CA ALA A 140 1.02 -12.22 2.35
C ALA A 140 1.50 -12.33 0.90
N ALA A 141 2.42 -11.45 0.47
CA ALA A 141 3.00 -11.47 -0.86
C ALA A 141 3.75 -12.77 -1.15
N ARG A 142 4.52 -13.29 -0.18
CA ARG A 142 5.21 -14.58 -0.32
C ARG A 142 4.23 -15.74 -0.50
N VAL A 143 3.11 -15.73 0.21
CA VAL A 143 2.06 -16.74 0.07
C VAL A 143 1.38 -16.65 -1.30
N LEU A 144 1.00 -15.44 -1.73
CA LEU A 144 0.43 -15.21 -3.05
C LEU A 144 1.39 -15.65 -4.15
N ALA A 145 2.65 -15.25 -4.08
CA ALA A 145 3.66 -15.58 -5.08
C ALA A 145 3.89 -17.08 -5.21
N ALA A 146 3.97 -17.80 -4.09
CA ALA A 146 4.11 -19.26 -4.10
C ALA A 146 2.93 -19.96 -4.81
N SER A 147 1.72 -19.41 -4.72
CA SER A 147 0.52 -20.00 -5.35
C SER A 147 0.45 -19.81 -6.88
N VAL A 148 1.26 -18.90 -7.44
CA VAL A 148 1.29 -18.60 -8.89
C VAL A 148 2.68 -18.68 -9.51
N ASP A 149 3.67 -19.15 -8.75
CA ASP A 149 5.10 -19.14 -9.14
C ASP A 149 5.60 -17.75 -9.59
N ALA A 150 5.24 -16.71 -8.83
CA ALA A 150 5.69 -15.35 -9.06
C ALA A 150 7.00 -15.00 -8.36
N GLU A 151 7.64 -13.93 -8.81
CA GLU A 151 8.70 -13.25 -8.07
C GLU A 151 8.12 -12.15 -7.16
N VAL A 152 8.70 -11.99 -5.97
CA VAL A 152 8.29 -10.95 -5.00
C VAL A 152 9.28 -9.80 -5.06
N LEU A 153 8.79 -8.58 -5.31
CA LEU A 153 9.63 -7.37 -5.41
C LEU A 153 9.00 -6.21 -4.61
N PRO A 154 9.79 -5.33 -3.97
CA PRO A 154 9.26 -4.08 -3.44
C PRO A 154 8.85 -3.16 -4.61
N VAL A 155 7.68 -2.51 -4.49
CA VAL A 155 7.16 -1.59 -5.52
C VAL A 155 6.47 -0.41 -4.84
N GLY A 156 7.16 0.72 -4.71
CA GLY A 156 6.65 1.94 -4.09
C GLY A 156 6.19 3.04 -5.06
N ASP A 157 6.63 2.97 -6.32
CA ASP A 157 6.33 4.00 -7.33
C ASP A 157 6.23 3.42 -8.76
N ARG A 158 5.90 4.32 -9.71
CA ARG A 158 5.82 3.99 -11.14
C ARG A 158 7.11 3.39 -11.71
N ARG A 159 8.28 3.88 -11.29
CA ARG A 159 9.57 3.46 -11.85
C ARG A 159 9.87 2.03 -11.42
N GLU A 160 9.67 1.72 -10.15
CA GLU A 160 9.83 0.37 -9.60
C GLU A 160 8.81 -0.59 -10.22
N ALA A 161 7.57 -0.16 -10.43
CA ALA A 161 6.55 -0.96 -11.11
C ALA A 161 6.96 -1.35 -12.53
N LEU A 162 7.48 -0.40 -13.32
CA LEU A 162 7.96 -0.67 -14.67
C LEU A 162 9.17 -1.60 -14.69
N ALA A 163 10.11 -1.40 -13.77
CA ALA A 163 11.28 -2.28 -13.64
C ALA A 163 10.85 -3.71 -13.28
N ALA A 164 9.94 -3.86 -12.32
CA ALA A 164 9.41 -5.14 -11.89
C ALA A 164 8.68 -5.87 -13.03
N ARG A 165 7.82 -5.17 -13.78
CA ARG A 165 7.16 -5.75 -14.97
C ARG A 165 8.17 -6.19 -16.03
N ALA A 166 9.18 -5.38 -16.31
CA ALA A 166 10.24 -5.74 -17.25
C ALA A 166 11.03 -6.98 -16.80
N GLU A 167 11.28 -7.12 -15.49
CA GLU A 167 11.86 -8.33 -14.90
C GLU A 167 10.96 -9.54 -15.11
N GLY A 168 9.67 -9.43 -14.78
CA GLY A 168 8.69 -10.51 -14.94
C GLY A 168 8.56 -10.99 -16.39
N VAL A 169 8.55 -10.06 -17.35
CA VAL A 169 8.58 -10.42 -18.78
C VAL A 169 9.87 -11.17 -19.13
N ARG A 170 11.04 -10.70 -18.65
CA ARG A 170 12.34 -11.31 -18.95
C ARG A 170 12.49 -12.71 -18.37
N GLN A 171 11.97 -12.92 -17.16
CA GLN A 171 11.98 -14.22 -16.49
C GLN A 171 10.81 -15.12 -16.90
N GLU A 172 9.88 -14.61 -17.71
CA GLU A 172 8.63 -15.27 -18.06
C GLU A 172 7.73 -15.62 -16.87
N ARG A 173 7.73 -14.77 -15.83
CA ARG A 173 7.00 -14.98 -14.57
C ARG A 173 6.06 -13.82 -14.25
N PRO A 174 4.95 -14.08 -13.53
CA PRO A 174 4.17 -13.02 -12.88
C PRO A 174 4.97 -12.39 -11.74
N ILE A 175 4.57 -11.17 -11.34
CA ILE A 175 5.21 -10.41 -10.26
C ILE A 175 4.21 -10.11 -9.16
N VAL A 176 4.64 -10.27 -7.92
CA VAL A 176 3.94 -9.80 -6.73
C VAL A 176 4.72 -8.62 -6.12
N GLY A 177 4.21 -7.42 -6.31
CA GLY A 177 4.74 -6.19 -5.73
C GLY A 177 4.33 -6.02 -4.26
N VAL A 178 5.24 -5.53 -3.41
CA VAL A 178 4.97 -5.28 -1.98
C VAL A 178 4.98 -3.79 -1.68
N VAL A 179 3.93 -3.31 -1.00
CA VAL A 179 3.88 -1.99 -0.37
C VAL A 179 3.61 -2.16 1.12
N GLU A 180 4.61 -1.78 1.92
CA GLU A 180 4.49 -1.74 3.38
C GLU A 180 4.07 -0.34 3.82
N LEU A 181 2.89 -0.26 4.43
CA LEU A 181 2.41 0.97 5.05
C LEU A 181 3.06 1.11 6.45
N PRO A 182 3.71 2.25 6.74
CA PRO A 182 4.38 2.46 8.03
C PRO A 182 3.41 2.71 9.18
N ARG A 183 2.18 3.17 8.88
CA ARG A 183 1.13 3.51 9.86
C ARG A 183 -0.26 3.49 9.20
N VAL A 184 -1.30 3.43 10.01
CA VAL A 184 -2.71 3.34 9.59
C VAL A 184 -3.14 4.51 8.69
N ASP A 185 -2.60 5.70 8.92
CA ASP A 185 -2.95 6.93 8.22
C ASP A 185 -1.89 7.36 7.20
N ALA A 186 -1.06 6.42 6.72
CA ALA A 186 0.01 6.71 5.75
C ALA A 186 -0.50 6.94 4.32
N VAL A 187 -1.63 6.31 3.95
CA VAL A 187 -2.12 6.26 2.56
C VAL A 187 -2.34 7.64 1.92
N PRO A 188 -2.93 8.65 2.60
CA PRO A 188 -3.10 9.98 2.01
C PRO A 188 -1.78 10.62 1.57
N ALA A 189 -0.68 10.41 2.31
CA ALA A 189 0.63 10.94 1.95
C ALA A 189 1.27 10.19 0.77
N LEU A 190 0.89 8.93 0.56
CA LEU A 190 1.42 8.06 -0.50
C LEU A 190 0.52 7.97 -1.73
N ALA A 191 -0.65 8.61 -1.72
CA ALA A 191 -1.70 8.41 -2.72
C ALA A 191 -1.23 8.63 -4.16
N ALA A 192 -0.44 9.68 -4.42
CA ALA A 192 0.08 9.97 -5.75
C ALA A 192 1.08 8.90 -6.24
N ALA A 193 1.95 8.42 -5.33
CA ALA A 193 2.91 7.36 -5.63
C ALA A 193 2.18 6.04 -5.90
N LEU A 194 1.24 5.68 -5.04
CA LEU A 194 0.39 4.49 -5.19
C LEU A 194 -0.37 4.51 -6.52
N ALA A 195 -1.10 5.59 -6.81
CA ALA A 195 -1.84 5.73 -8.08
C ALA A 195 -0.93 5.58 -9.31
N SER A 196 0.35 5.96 -9.20
CA SER A 196 1.30 5.88 -10.31
C SER A 196 1.78 4.46 -10.62
N ILE A 197 1.61 3.50 -9.70
CA ILE A 197 2.05 2.10 -9.86
C ILE A 197 1.27 1.39 -10.97
N ALA A 198 -0.03 1.69 -11.11
CA ALA A 198 -0.96 1.04 -12.04
C ALA A 198 -0.85 -0.51 -12.04
N PRO A 199 -1.15 -1.16 -10.89
CA PRO A 199 -1.15 -2.61 -10.80
C PRO A 199 -2.32 -3.23 -11.58
N ASP A 200 -2.18 -4.50 -11.98
CA ASP A 200 -3.24 -5.25 -12.66
C ASP A 200 -4.23 -5.89 -11.68
N GLN A 201 -3.78 -6.13 -10.45
CA GLN A 201 -4.57 -6.66 -9.34
C GLN A 201 -4.03 -6.17 -8.00
N VAL A 202 -4.90 -5.93 -7.01
CA VAL A 202 -4.57 -5.36 -5.70
C VAL A 202 -5.16 -6.19 -4.56
N TRP A 203 -4.29 -6.63 -3.64
CA TRP A 203 -4.67 -7.35 -2.43
C TRP A 203 -4.30 -6.57 -1.18
N ALA A 204 -5.24 -6.44 -0.26
CA ALA A 204 -4.95 -5.92 1.08
C ALA A 204 -4.59 -7.07 2.04
N ALA A 205 -3.38 -7.03 2.57
CA ALA A 205 -2.91 -7.93 3.61
C ALA A 205 -3.32 -7.41 4.99
N VAL A 206 -4.14 -8.20 5.69
CA VAL A 206 -4.75 -7.80 6.97
C VAL A 206 -4.40 -8.79 8.08
N ASP A 207 -4.11 -8.25 9.26
CA ASP A 207 -4.02 -9.03 10.48
C ASP A 207 -5.38 -9.01 11.18
N ALA A 208 -6.01 -10.19 11.31
CA ALA A 208 -7.33 -10.35 11.90
C ALA A 208 -7.37 -10.06 13.41
N SER A 209 -6.22 -10.03 14.09
CA SER A 209 -6.09 -9.70 15.51
C SER A 209 -6.07 -8.19 15.78
N ARG A 210 -5.90 -7.36 14.74
CA ARG A 210 -5.93 -5.90 14.88
C ARG A 210 -7.36 -5.38 15.00
N LYS A 211 -7.49 -4.20 15.61
CA LYS A 211 -8.76 -3.49 15.71
C LYS A 211 -9.31 -3.22 14.30
N LEU A 212 -10.50 -3.74 14.03
CA LEU A 212 -11.11 -3.67 12.69
C LEU A 212 -11.30 -2.23 12.19
N ASP A 213 -11.66 -1.29 13.07
CA ASP A 213 -11.82 0.13 12.70
C ASP A 213 -10.53 0.71 12.14
N ASP A 214 -9.39 0.40 12.77
CA ASP A 214 -8.08 0.90 12.34
C ASP A 214 -7.69 0.25 11.00
N THR A 215 -7.99 -1.03 10.82
CA THR A 215 -7.82 -1.72 9.52
C THR A 215 -8.70 -1.09 8.44
N ALA A 216 -9.96 -0.77 8.75
CA ALA A 216 -10.89 -0.19 7.80
C ALA A 216 -10.44 1.19 7.29
N VAL A 217 -9.78 2.00 8.13
CA VAL A 217 -9.26 3.32 7.73
C VAL A 217 -8.29 3.21 6.55
N TRP A 218 -7.27 2.37 6.68
CA TRP A 218 -6.25 2.28 5.63
C TRP A 218 -6.74 1.47 4.43
N VAL A 219 -7.51 0.41 4.63
CA VAL A 219 -8.04 -0.41 3.52
C VAL A 219 -8.94 0.43 2.63
N ARG A 220 -9.83 1.26 3.20
CA ARG A 220 -10.68 2.17 2.42
C ARG A 220 -9.87 3.25 1.70
N ALA A 221 -8.81 3.74 2.32
CA ALA A 221 -7.94 4.71 1.68
C ALA A 221 -7.17 4.10 0.50
N VAL A 222 -6.71 2.85 0.60
CA VAL A 222 -6.09 2.12 -0.51
C VAL A 222 -7.11 1.85 -1.60
N ASP A 223 -8.31 1.38 -1.24
CA ASP A 223 -9.39 1.10 -2.19
C ASP A 223 -9.80 2.35 -3.00
N ALA A 224 -9.85 3.51 -2.36
CA ALA A 224 -10.14 4.77 -3.04
C ALA A 224 -9.08 5.19 -4.08
N VAL A 225 -7.84 4.69 -3.97
CA VAL A 225 -6.73 5.04 -4.88
C VAL A 225 -6.49 3.95 -5.93
N LEU A 226 -6.58 2.68 -5.54
CA LEU A 226 -6.11 1.55 -6.32
C LEU A 226 -7.20 0.53 -6.69
N ALA A 227 -8.41 0.65 -6.13
CA ALA A 227 -9.48 -0.36 -6.19
C ALA A 227 -9.01 -1.75 -5.70
N VAL A 228 -9.28 -2.07 -4.43
CA VAL A 228 -8.82 -3.33 -3.83
C VAL A 228 -9.69 -4.48 -4.34
N ASP A 229 -9.06 -5.50 -4.92
CA ASP A 229 -9.73 -6.67 -5.48
C ASP A 229 -10.10 -7.70 -4.41
N GLY A 230 -9.30 -7.80 -3.34
CA GLY A 230 -9.56 -8.76 -2.27
C GLY A 230 -8.65 -8.64 -1.06
N LEU A 231 -8.89 -9.53 -0.10
CA LEU A 231 -8.23 -9.60 1.19
C LEU A 231 -7.42 -10.89 1.34
N ALA A 232 -6.27 -10.74 2.00
CA ALA A 232 -5.39 -11.80 2.47
C ALA A 232 -5.26 -11.67 3.99
N ALA A 233 -5.89 -12.54 4.76
CA ALA A 233 -5.93 -12.42 6.22
C ALA A 233 -5.03 -13.44 6.93
N ARG A 234 -4.46 -13.01 8.07
CA ARG A 234 -3.65 -13.86 8.96
C ARG A 234 -3.99 -13.63 10.43
N ASN A 235 -3.34 -14.41 11.28
CA ASN A 235 -3.41 -14.34 12.74
C ASN A 235 -4.84 -14.53 13.27
N GLY A 236 -5.66 -15.32 12.58
CA GLY A 236 -7.02 -15.61 13.00
C GLY A 236 -7.09 -16.35 14.34
N ALA A 237 -6.08 -17.18 14.63
CA ALA A 237 -5.94 -17.85 15.93
C ALA A 237 -5.67 -16.89 17.11
N LEU A 238 -5.25 -15.64 16.87
CA LEU A 238 -4.94 -14.66 17.92
C LEU A 238 -6.14 -13.81 18.34
N THR A 239 -7.33 -14.08 17.80
CA THR A 239 -8.56 -13.35 18.09
C THR A 239 -9.75 -14.28 18.23
N ALA A 240 -10.73 -13.89 19.05
CA ALA A 240 -12.00 -14.61 19.16
C ALA A 240 -12.93 -14.34 17.97
N THR A 241 -12.66 -13.30 17.19
CA THR A 241 -13.53 -12.86 16.07
C THR A 241 -12.76 -12.71 14.74
N PRO A 242 -12.08 -13.76 14.26
CA PRO A 242 -11.24 -13.65 13.07
C PRO A 242 -12.02 -13.34 11.79
N TRP A 243 -13.27 -13.78 11.72
CA TRP A 243 -14.17 -13.53 10.57
C TRP A 243 -14.66 -12.08 10.48
N ALA A 244 -14.40 -11.24 11.49
CA ALA A 244 -14.80 -9.84 11.49
C ALA A 244 -14.16 -9.04 10.34
N VAL A 245 -13.03 -9.50 9.79
CA VAL A 245 -12.38 -8.91 8.60
C VAL A 245 -13.31 -8.82 7.39
N GLY A 246 -14.30 -9.71 7.28
CA GLY A 246 -15.23 -9.67 6.16
C GLY A 246 -16.25 -8.53 6.21
N ALA A 247 -16.38 -7.83 7.35
CA ALA A 247 -17.14 -6.58 7.42
C ALA A 247 -16.50 -5.43 6.60
N LEU A 248 -15.27 -5.62 6.10
CA LEU A 248 -14.65 -4.72 5.12
C LEU A 248 -15.33 -4.77 3.74
N GLY A 249 -16.17 -5.79 3.46
CA GLY A 249 -16.97 -5.86 2.23
C GLY A 249 -16.19 -6.27 0.97
N LEU A 250 -14.94 -6.72 1.15
CA LEU A 250 -14.04 -7.18 0.09
C LEU A 250 -13.98 -8.73 0.10
N PRO A 251 -13.82 -9.39 -1.07
CA PRO A 251 -13.64 -10.84 -1.11
C PRO A 251 -12.44 -11.29 -0.28
N LEU A 252 -12.60 -12.33 0.53
CA LEU A 252 -11.51 -12.92 1.30
C LEU A 252 -10.97 -14.15 0.56
N LEU A 253 -9.70 -14.13 0.15
CA LEU A 253 -9.07 -15.28 -0.50
C LEU A 253 -8.64 -16.33 0.51
N TRP A 254 -8.06 -15.92 1.63
CA TRP A 254 -7.72 -16.82 2.72
C TRP A 254 -7.66 -16.15 4.08
N LEU A 255 -7.79 -16.99 5.11
CA LEU A 255 -7.52 -16.67 6.51
C LEU A 255 -6.66 -17.78 7.09
N ASP A 256 -5.42 -17.46 7.48
CA ASP A 256 -4.37 -18.34 8.03
C ASP A 256 -3.90 -19.50 7.14
N THR A 257 -4.79 -20.13 6.39
CA THR A 257 -4.50 -21.26 5.51
C THR A 257 -4.25 -20.77 4.10
N PRO A 258 -3.04 -20.90 3.54
CA PRO A 258 -2.74 -20.47 2.18
C PRO A 258 -3.72 -21.01 1.14
N PRO A 259 -4.02 -20.24 0.08
CA PRO A 259 -4.83 -20.75 -1.03
C PRO A 259 -4.08 -21.88 -1.74
N ALA A 260 -4.83 -22.88 -2.23
CA ALA A 260 -4.26 -23.92 -3.08
C ALA A 260 -3.68 -23.32 -4.37
N GLY A 261 -2.53 -23.85 -4.80
CA GLY A 261 -1.81 -23.47 -6.02
C GLY A 261 -2.49 -23.92 -7.29
#